data_AF-A0A2U0S427-F1
#
_entry.id   AF-A0A2U0S427-F1
#
_cell.length_a   1.000
_cell.length_b   1.000
_cell.length_c   1.000
_cell.angle_alpha   90.00
_cell.angle_beta   90.00
_cell.angle_gamma   90.00
#
_symmetry.space_group_name_H-M   'P 1'
#
loop_
_entity.id
_entity.type
_entity.pdbx_description
1 polymer ?
#
loop_
_entity_poly.entity_id
_entity_poly.type
_entity_poly.pdbx_seq_one_letter_code
_entity_poly.pdbx_strand_id
1 'polypeptide(L)' 'MGVGIKLLQLLLRQKLTGKGLKGEPLTPQIVSFAVTKACNLLCLHCHADAREPFPNELTLKEGLQAIDELAMLGTEALMF' A
#
# COMPACT_ATOMS: atom_id res chain seq x y z
N MET A 1 -8.33 -13.64 -30.17
CA MET A 1 -8.80 -12.27 -30.49
C MET A 1 -8.99 -11.32 -29.30
N GLY A 2 -9.19 -11.79 -28.06
CA GLY A 2 -9.55 -10.90 -26.93
C GLY A 2 -8.39 -10.17 -26.23
N VAL A 3 -7.18 -10.72 -26.23
CA VAL A 3 -6.06 -10.18 -25.41
C VAL A 3 -5.46 -8.91 -26.02
N GLY A 4 -5.29 -8.85 -27.34
CA GLY A 4 -4.73 -7.68 -28.02
C GLY A 4 -5.62 -6.44 -27.90
N ILE A 5 -6.94 -6.60 -27.98
CA ILE A 5 -7.90 -5.51 -27.80
C ILE A 5 -7.89 -5.00 -26.35
N LYS A 6 -7.84 -5.91 -25.37
CA LYS A 6 -7.74 -5.53 -23.94
C LYS A 6 -6.43 -4.79 -23.64
N LEU A 7 -5.32 -5.22 -24.22
CA LEU A 7 -4.03 -4.54 -24.06
C LEU A 7 -4.09 -3.13 -24.65
N LEU A 8 -4.65 -2.98 -25.85
CA LEU A 8 -4.84 -1.67 -26.48
C LEU A 8 -5.74 -0.75 -25.65
N GLN A 9 -6.86 -1.27 -25.11
CA GLN A 9 -7.75 -0.53 -24.21
C GLN A 9 -7.03 -0.09 -22.93
N LEU A 10 -6.21 -0.95 -22.33
CA LEU A 10 -5.42 -0.62 -21.15
C LEU A 10 -4.39 0.47 -21.43
N LEU A 11 -3.68 0.38 -22.55
CA LEU A 11 -2.67 1.37 -22.95
C LEU A 11 -3.31 2.72 -23.30
N LEU A 12 -4.46 2.72 -23.99
CA LEU A 12 -5.25 3.93 -24.25
C LEU A 12 -5.74 4.56 -22.95
N ARG A 13 -6.27 3.76 -22.02
CA ARG A 13 -6.69 4.23 -20.69
C ARG A 13 -5.51 4.84 -19.92
N GLN A 14 -4.35 4.20 -19.93
CA GLN A 14 -3.15 4.73 -19.29
C GLN A 14 -2.73 6.07 -19.88
N LYS A 15 -2.72 6.22 -21.22
CA LYS A 15 -2.43 7.50 -21.88
C LYS A 15 -3.46 8.60 -21.59
N LEU A 16 -4.75 8.25 -21.51
CA LEU A 16 -5.83 9.22 -21.35
C LEU A 16 -6.05 9.64 -19.90
N THR A 17 -5.78 8.76 -18.93
CA THR A 17 -6.12 8.98 -17.51
C THR A 17 -4.91 9.08 -16.60
N GLY A 18 -3.69 8.81 -17.10
CA GLY A 18 -2.50 8.61 -16.26
C GLY A 18 -2.54 7.33 -15.43
N LYS A 19 -3.73 6.80 -15.15
CA LYS A 19 -3.94 5.56 -14.39
C LYS A 19 -3.70 4.33 -15.27
N GLY A 20 -2.50 3.76 -15.16
CA GLY A 20 -2.15 2.45 -15.72
C GLY A 20 -1.51 1.51 -14.70
N LEU A 21 -0.90 0.41 -15.17
CA LEU A 21 -0.21 -0.57 -14.31
C LEU A 21 0.96 0.01 -13.52
N LYS A 22 1.55 1.10 -14.03
CA LYS A 22 2.57 1.87 -13.32
C LYS A 22 1.90 3.17 -12.88
N GLY A 23 1.87 3.40 -11.57
CA GLY A 23 1.46 4.69 -11.03
C GLY A 23 2.50 5.77 -11.31
N GLU A 24 2.23 6.97 -10.80
CA GLU A 24 3.12 8.11 -11.00
C GLU A 24 4.50 7.86 -10.37
N PRO A 25 5.59 8.25 -11.04
CA PRO A 25 6.94 8.13 -10.48
C PRO A 25 7.04 8.86 -9.14
N LEU A 26 7.69 8.22 -8.16
CA LEU A 26 7.90 8.76 -6.81
C LEU A 26 6.62 8.90 -5.97
N THR A 27 5.50 8.32 -6.41
CA THR A 27 4.25 8.26 -5.64
C THR A 27 4.11 6.90 -4.94
N PRO A 28 3.82 6.86 -3.63
CA PRO A 28 3.65 5.60 -2.90
C PRO A 28 2.28 4.97 -3.17
N GLN A 29 2.07 4.41 -4.36
CA GLN A 29 0.76 3.89 -4.78
C GLN A 29 0.18 2.81 -3.84
N ILE A 30 1.04 1.94 -3.30
CA ILE A 30 0.67 0.84 -2.41
C ILE A 30 1.59 0.89 -1.20
N VAL A 31 1.01 0.98 0.00
CA VAL A 31 1.77 1.02 1.26
C VAL A 31 1.37 -0.16 2.13
N SER A 32 2.38 -0.93 2.57
CA SER A 32 2.22 -1.90 3.65
C SER A 32 2.28 -1.14 4.97
N PHE A 33 1.17 -1.09 5.69
CA PHE A 33 0.99 -0.33 6.92
C PHE A 33 0.92 -1.29 8.11
N ALA A 34 2.07 -1.58 8.71
CA ALA A 34 2.14 -2.40 9.91
C ALA A 34 1.58 -1.62 11.11
N VAL A 35 0.33 -1.91 11.50
CA VAL A 35 -0.36 -1.22 12.60
C VAL A 35 0.31 -1.47 13.94
N THR A 36 0.81 -2.69 14.15
CA THR A 36 1.50 -3.10 15.36
C THR A 36 2.52 -4.19 15.05
N LYS A 37 3.59 -4.26 15.85
CA LYS A 37 4.50 -5.41 15.91
C LYS A 37 3.94 -6.53 16.78
N ALA A 38 2.88 -6.27 17.55
CA ALA A 38 2.28 -7.26 18.43
C ALA A 38 1.76 -8.48 17.64
N CYS A 39 2.16 -9.69 18.03
CA CYS A 39 1.63 -10.92 17.47
C CYS A 39 1.56 -12.01 18.54
N ASN A 40 0.51 -12.83 18.49
CA ASN A 40 0.30 -13.95 19.41
C ASN A 40 0.98 -15.25 18.95
N LEU A 41 1.78 -15.20 17.87
CA LEU A 41 2.49 -16.34 17.29
C LEU A 41 4.00 -16.05 17.23
N LEU A 42 4.81 -17.10 17.10
CA LEU A 42 6.28 -17.02 17.04
C LEU A 42 6.81 -17.86 15.86
N CYS A 43 6.47 -17.44 14.64
CA CYS A 43 6.83 -18.18 13.43
C CYS A 43 8.35 -18.08 13.14
N LEU A 44 8.99 -19.22 12.85
CA LEU A 44 10.43 -19.28 12.52
C LEU A 44 10.81 -18.45 11.28
N HIS A 45 9.85 -18.22 10.38
CA HIS A 45 10.05 -17.48 9.12
C HIS A 45 9.43 -16.07 9.17
N CYS A 46 9.21 -15.51 10.37
CA CYS A 46 8.61 -14.18 10.50
C CYS A 46 9.62 -13.09 10.07
N HIS A 47 9.40 -12.49 8.89
CA HIS A 47 10.26 -11.41 8.40
C HIS A 47 10.25 -10.15 9.28
N ALA A 48 9.15 -9.93 10.02
CA ALA A 48 8.97 -8.78 10.91
C ALA A 48 9.45 -9.05 12.36
N ASP A 49 9.83 -10.30 12.68
CA ASP A 49 10.08 -10.77 14.06
C ASP A 49 9.01 -10.23 15.05
N ALA A 50 7.75 -10.38 14.64
CA ALA A 50 6.60 -9.83 15.36
C ALA A 50 6.43 -10.51 16.73
N ARG A 51 6.31 -9.70 17.79
CA ARG A 51 6.25 -10.17 19.19
C ARG A 51 5.44 -9.22 20.06
N GLU A 52 6.09 -8.44 20.92
CA GLU A 52 5.49 -7.34 21.68
C GLU A 52 5.37 -6.11 20.78
N PRO A 53 4.40 -5.22 21.05
CA PRO A 53 4.32 -3.95 20.35
C PRO A 53 5.58 -3.12 20.59
N PHE A 54 5.95 -2.28 19.62
CA PHE A 54 6.98 -1.28 19.86
C PHE A 54 6.52 -0.27 20.93
N PRO A 55 7.44 0.29 21.73
CA PRO A 55 7.08 1.24 22.77
C PRO A 55 6.50 2.56 22.22
N ASN A 56 6.69 2.83 20.94
CA ASN A 56 6.34 4.06 20.24
C ASN A 56 5.55 3.79 18.96
N GLU A 57 4.66 2.80 18.97
CA GLU A 57 3.66 2.61 17.90
C GLU A 57 2.72 3.81 17.83
N LEU A 58 2.23 4.09 16.62
CA LEU A 58 1.24 5.14 16.43
C LEU A 58 -0.02 4.80 17.23
N THR A 59 -0.54 5.79 17.94
CA THR A 59 -1.90 5.71 18.47
C THR A 59 -2.91 5.63 17.33
N LEU A 60 -4.14 5.19 17.61
CA LEU A 60 -5.21 5.16 16.61
C LEU A 60 -5.38 6.52 15.91
N LYS A 61 -5.30 7.62 16.66
CA LYS A 61 -5.43 8.96 16.11
C LYS A 61 -4.30 9.29 15.14
N GLU A 62 -3.06 9.02 15.53
CA GLU A 62 -1.89 9.27 14.68
C GLU A 62 -1.87 8.36 13.45
N GLY A 63 -2.31 7.10 13.59
CA GLY A 63 -2.45 6.17 12.48
C GLY A 63 -3.47 6.66 11.44
N LEU A 64 -4.63 7.16 11.88
CA LEU A 64 -5.62 7.76 10.97
C LEU A 64 -5.07 9.02 10.28
N GLN A 65 -4.35 9.87 11.02
CA GLN A 65 -3.69 11.05 10.42
C GLN A 65 -2.65 10.66 9.38
N ALA A 66 -1.85 9.62 9.64
CA ALA A 66 -0.88 9.10 8.67
C ALA A 66 -1.57 8.56 7.41
N ILE A 67 -2.74 7.92 7.53
CA ILE A 67 -3.53 7.46 6.38
C ILE A 67 -4.01 8.66 5.54
N ASP A 68 -4.50 9.72 6.17
CA ASP A 68 -4.90 10.95 5.47
C ASP A 68 -3.71 11.59 4.73
N GLU A 69 -2.53 11.64 5.36
CA GLU A 69 -1.29 12.12 4.74
C GLU A 69 -0.86 11.26 3.55
N LEU A 70 -0.91 9.93 3.68
CA LEU A 70 -0.63 9.00 2.58
C LEU A 70 -1.60 9.17 1.42
N ALA A 71 -2.88 9.39 1.68
CA ALA A 71 -3.87 9.68 0.65
C ALA A 71 -3.57 10.99 -0.09
N MET A 72 -3.17 12.04 0.62
CA MET A 72 -2.72 13.30 0.02
C MET A 72 -1.47 13.12 -0.86
N LEU A 73 -0.59 12.19 -0.49
CA LEU A 73 0.60 11.84 -1.28
C LEU A 73 0.29 10.99 -2.51
N GLY A 74 -0.96 10.56 -2.73
CA GLY A 74 -1.38 9.77 -3.91
C GLY A 74 -1.40 8.25 -3.68
N THR A 75 -1.35 7.80 -2.43
CA THR A 75 -1.53 6.37 -2.12
C THR A 75 -2.92 5.90 -2.53
N GLU A 76 -3.00 4.84 -3.33
CA GLU A 76 -4.27 4.27 -3.82
C GLU A 76 -4.69 3.02 -3.05
N ALA A 77 -3.75 2.34 -2.37
CA ALA A 77 -4.05 1.14 -1.59
C ALA A 77 -3.18 1.01 -0.33
N LEU A 78 -3.80 0.56 0.75
CA LEU A 78 -3.13 0.15 1.98
C LEU A 78 -3.28 -1.35 2.19
N MET A 79 -2.23 -1.98 2.68
CA MET A 79 -2.22 -3.38 3.11
C MET A 79 -1.85 -3.40 4.60
N PHE A 80 -2.70 -4.02 5.43
CA PHE A 80 -2.48 -4.16 6.87
C PHE A 80 -2.03 -5.57 7.22
#